data_AF-A0A3D4PUK9-F1
#
_entry.id   AF-A0A3D4PUK9-F1
#
_cell.length_a   1.000
_cell.length_b   1.000
_cell.length_c   1.000
_cell.angle_alpha   90.00
_cell.angle_beta   90.00
_cell.angle_gamma   90.00
#
_symmetry.space_group_name_H-M   'P 1'
#
loop_
_entity.id
_entity.type
_entity.pdbx_description
1 polymer ?
#
loop_
_entity_poly.entity_id
_entity_poly.type
_entity_poly.pdbx_seq_one_letter_code
_entity_poly.pdbx_strand_id
1 'polypeptide(L)'
;MGTRWCYTNPGRVRRTRTADASGVGVSAVIGLRVLRVPSPLARPFVTAVRRTDHIDAVLVEVKDAEGRSGWGEAAVSWRVTGESPQSVAAAVAGPLADIVIGRDANDPDLSAELATT
;
A
#
# COMPACT_ATOMS: atom_id res chain seq x y z
N MET A 1 24.54 22.16 15.52
CA MET A 1 23.58 21.42 16.38
C MET A 1 22.21 21.51 15.73
N GLY A 2 21.54 20.50 15.19
CA GLY A 2 21.81 19.07 15.02
C GLY A 2 20.82 18.49 13.98
N THR A 3 21.35 17.62 13.13
CA THR A 3 20.72 16.44 12.48
C THR A 3 19.37 16.54 11.76
N ARG A 4 19.46 16.83 10.46
CA ARG A 4 19.05 15.96 9.32
C ARG A 4 18.21 14.73 9.69
N TRP A 5 16.92 14.75 9.33
CA TRP A 5 16.07 13.57 9.26
C TRP A 5 16.33 12.84 7.94
N CYS A 6 17.29 11.94 7.92
CA CYS A 6 17.39 10.92 6.89
C CYS A 6 16.60 9.70 7.35
N TYR A 7 15.62 9.29 6.54
CA TYR A 7 15.01 7.98 6.66
C TYR A 7 16.06 6.92 6.29
N THR A 8 16.90 6.53 7.24
CA THR A 8 17.78 5.38 7.07
C THR A 8 17.02 4.14 7.49
N ASN A 9 16.41 3.47 6.52
CA ASN A 9 16.11 2.05 6.62
C ASN A 9 17.46 1.29 6.46
N PRO A 10 18.00 0.62 7.50
CA PRO A 10 19.23 -0.16 7.38
C PRO A 10 18.88 -1.53 6.78
N GLY A 11 18.50 -1.51 5.50
CA GLY A 11 17.99 -2.67 4.80
C GLY A 11 17.83 -2.34 3.33
N ARG A 12 18.97 -2.09 2.65
CA ARG A 12 19.16 -2.09 1.20
C ARG A 12 17.87 -1.77 0.41
N VAL A 13 17.56 -0.48 0.23
CA VAL A 13 16.61 -0.04 -0.80
C VAL A 13 17.18 -0.48 -2.15
N ARG A 14 16.73 -1.64 -2.63
CA ARG A 14 17.01 -2.05 -4.00
C ARG A 14 16.24 -1.07 -4.88
N ARG A 15 16.95 -0.22 -5.62
CA ARG A 15 16.39 0.44 -6.80
C ARG A 15 15.82 -0.66 -7.69
N THR A 16 14.50 -0.75 -7.78
CA THR A 16 13.85 -1.50 -8.86
C THR A 16 14.23 -0.79 -10.15
N ARG A 17 14.90 -1.53 -11.04
CA ARG A 17 15.22 -1.06 -12.37
C ARG A 17 13.88 -0.81 -13.07
N THR A 18 13.64 0.41 -13.56
CA THR A 18 12.56 0.66 -14.53
C THR A 18 12.84 -0.26 -15.72
N ALA A 19 11.96 -1.21 -15.97
CA ALA A 19 12.02 -2.01 -17.18
C ALA A 19 11.82 -1.07 -18.37
N ASP A 20 12.70 -1.21 -19.35
CA ASP A 20 12.49 -0.74 -20.72
C ASP A 20 11.13 -1.28 -21.20
N ALA A 21 10.28 -0.38 -21.69
CA ALA A 21 8.98 -0.71 -22.24
C ALA A 21 9.16 -1.36 -23.62
N SER A 22 9.49 -2.65 -23.65
CA SER A 22 9.52 -3.45 -24.87
C SER A 22 8.80 -4.79 -24.66
N GLY A 23 7.50 -4.77 -24.98
CA GLY A 23 6.62 -5.95 -25.05
C GLY A 23 5.40 -5.84 -24.14
N VAL A 24 4.21 -5.64 -24.71
CA VAL A 24 2.93 -5.73 -23.98
C VAL A 24 2.66 -7.20 -23.71
N GLY A 25 3.35 -7.76 -22.72
CA GLY A 25 2.98 -9.02 -22.08
C GLY A 25 1.85 -8.76 -21.07
N VAL A 26 0.92 -9.69 -20.95
CA VAL A 26 -0.21 -9.61 -20.02
C VAL A 26 0.33 -9.61 -18.59
N SER A 27 0.14 -8.49 -17.88
CA SER A 27 0.75 -8.25 -16.57
C SER A 27 -0.05 -8.85 -15.43
N ALA A 28 -0.24 -10.17 -15.44
CA ALA A 28 -1.12 -10.83 -14.48
C ALA A 28 -0.65 -10.60 -13.03
N VAL A 29 -1.52 -10.10 -12.17
CA VAL A 29 -1.23 -9.95 -10.73
C VAL A 29 -1.14 -11.34 -10.09
N ILE A 30 -0.02 -11.65 -9.46
CA ILE A 30 0.24 -12.97 -8.86
C ILE A 30 0.25 -12.95 -7.33
N GLY A 31 0.25 -11.78 -6.71
CA GLY A 31 0.26 -11.71 -5.26
C GLY A 31 0.12 -10.32 -4.67
N LEU A 32 -0.46 -10.29 -3.48
CA LEU A 32 -0.57 -9.12 -2.63
C LEU A 32 0.18 -9.36 -1.32
N ARG A 33 0.88 -8.34 -0.83
CA ARG A 33 1.52 -8.38 0.47
C ARG A 33 1.17 -7.15 1.28
N VAL A 34 0.67 -7.37 2.48
CA VAL A 34 0.29 -6.31 3.42
C VAL A 34 1.42 -6.08 4.43
N LEU A 35 1.74 -4.81 4.66
CA LEU A 35 2.75 -4.34 5.60
C LEU A 35 2.13 -3.29 6.52
N ARG A 36 2.09 -3.57 7.82
CA ARG A 36 1.72 -2.56 8.82
C ARG A 36 2.94 -1.72 9.19
N VAL A 37 2.81 -0.41 9.09
CA VAL A 37 3.87 0.56 9.35
C VAL A 37 3.38 1.56 10.39
N PRO A 38 3.63 1.32 11.69
CA PRO A 38 3.43 2.35 12.71
C PRO A 38 4.50 3.43 12.53
N SER A 39 4.06 4.68 12.38
CA SER A 39 4.93 5.83 12.11
C SER A 39 4.73 6.90 13.17
N PRO A 40 5.77 7.28 13.94
CA PRO A 40 5.69 8.37 14.89
C PRO A 40 5.54 9.71 14.17
N LEU A 41 4.72 10.61 14.73
CA LEU A 41 4.59 11.97 14.23
C LEU A 41 5.65 12.86 14.88
N ALA A 42 6.20 13.81 14.10
CA ALA A 42 7.17 14.78 14.63
C ALA A 42 6.58 15.66 15.75
N ARG A 43 5.26 15.81 15.77
CA ARG A 43 4.50 16.51 16.80
C ARG A 43 3.09 15.90 16.92
N PRO A 44 2.45 15.99 18.09
CA PRO A 44 1.08 15.52 18.27
C PRO A 44 0.12 16.12 17.23
N PHE A 45 -0.70 15.27 16.62
CA PHE A 45 -1.80 15.68 15.76
C PHE A 45 -3.11 15.62 16.54
N VAL A 46 -3.85 16.73 16.54
CA VAL A 46 -5.07 16.91 17.34
C VAL A 46 -6.22 17.29 16.42
N THR A 47 -7.35 16.60 16.56
CA THR A 47 -8.64 16.91 15.94
C THR A 47 -9.72 17.04 17.02
N ALA A 48 -10.96 17.37 16.64
CA ALA A 48 -12.08 17.47 17.58
C ALA A 48 -12.37 16.17 18.35
N VAL A 49 -12.07 15.00 17.74
CA VAL A 49 -12.43 13.68 18.30
C VAL A 49 -11.24 12.88 18.80
N ARG A 50 -10.00 13.35 18.59
CA ARG A 50 -8.79 12.64 19.06
C ARG A 50 -7.55 13.52 19.14
N ARG A 51 -6.59 13.04 19.91
CA ARG A 51 -5.16 13.39 19.82
C ARG A 51 -4.36 12.12 19.56
N THR A 52 -3.33 12.19 18.71
CA THR A 52 -2.40 11.08 18.48
C THR A 52 -0.98 11.57 18.25
N ASP A 53 0.00 10.76 18.67
CA ASP A 53 1.44 10.99 18.46
C ASP A 53 2.03 10.04 17.41
N HIS A 54 1.22 9.12 16.87
CA HIS A 54 1.60 8.21 15.79
C HIS A 54 0.43 8.01 14.83
N ILE A 55 0.74 7.50 13.64
CA ILE A 55 -0.23 7.00 12.67
C ILE A 55 0.16 5.58 12.29
N ASP A 56 -0.83 4.72 12.12
CA ASP A 56 -0.65 3.43 11.46
C ASP A 56 -0.92 3.62 9.96
N ALA A 57 0.04 3.26 9.13
CA ALA A 57 -0.16 3.08 7.69
C ALA A 57 -0.18 1.59 7.36
N VAL A 58 -0.98 1.21 6.39
CA VAL A 58 -0.95 -0.12 5.78
C VAL A 58 -0.44 0.05 4.35
N LEU A 59 0.72 -0.50 4.06
CA LEU A 59 1.27 -0.57 2.70
C LEU A 59 0.87 -1.90 2.06
N VAL A 60 0.46 -1.84 0.80
CA VAL A 60 0.14 -3.01 -0.01
C VAL A 60 1.11 -3.06 -1.18
N GLU A 61 1.87 -4.14 -1.28
CA GLU A 61 2.66 -4.46 -2.47
C GLU A 61 1.86 -5.39 -3.36
N VAL A 62 1.75 -5.04 -4.63
CA VAL A 62 1.20 -5.89 -5.70
C VAL A 62 2.37 -6.40 -6.53
N LYS A 63 2.43 -7.69 -6.80
CA LYS A 63 3.41 -8.30 -7.72
C LYS A 63 2.71 -8.86 -8.94
N ASP A 64 3.31 -8.66 -10.11
CA ASP A 64 2.87 -9.30 -11.36
C ASP A 64 3.79 -10.44 -11.78
N ALA A 65 3.36 -11.16 -12.83
CA ALA A 65 4.07 -12.29 -13.40
C ALA A 65 5.41 -11.90 -14.05
N GLU A 66 5.60 -10.63 -14.44
CA GLU A 66 6.87 -10.10 -14.97
C GLU A 66 7.85 -9.71 -13.84
N GLY A 67 7.46 -9.85 -12.58
CA GLY A 67 8.28 -9.54 -11.42
C GLY A 67 8.37 -8.05 -11.11
N ARG A 68 7.50 -7.21 -11.69
CA ARG A 68 7.36 -5.81 -11.28
C ARG A 68 6.60 -5.74 -9.96
N SER A 69 6.64 -4.56 -9.33
CA SER A 69 5.94 -4.33 -8.07
C SER A 69 5.31 -2.95 -8.04
N GLY A 70 4.00 -2.92 -7.77
CA GLY A 70 3.23 -1.72 -7.49
C GLY A 70 2.98 -1.56 -6.00
N TRP A 71 2.79 -0.34 -5.53
CA TRP A 71 2.57 -0.04 -4.11
C TRP A 71 1.37 0.88 -3.91
N GLY A 72 0.53 0.54 -2.94
CA GLY A 72 -0.56 1.36 -2.44
C GLY A 72 -0.45 1.57 -0.93
N GLU A 73 -1.13 2.59 -0.41
CA GLU A 73 -1.13 2.94 1.01
C GLU A 73 -2.54 3.28 1.49
N ALA A 74 -2.88 2.79 2.69
CA ALA A 74 -4.01 3.26 3.47
C ALA A 74 -3.53 3.77 4.84
N ALA A 75 -3.64 5.08 5.04
CA ALA A 75 -3.37 5.71 6.33
C ALA A 75 -4.62 5.61 7.22
N VAL A 76 -4.59 4.77 8.24
CA VAL A 76 -5.81 4.43 9.00
C VAL A 76 -6.11 5.43 10.10
N SER A 77 -7.40 5.69 10.32
CA SER A 77 -7.88 6.53 11.41
C SER A 77 -9.21 6.04 11.94
N TRP A 78 -9.17 5.12 12.92
CA TRP A 78 -10.37 4.54 13.53
C TRP A 78 -11.46 5.55 13.90
N ARG A 79 -11.10 6.67 14.54
CA ARG A 79 -12.09 7.70 14.94
C ARG A 79 -12.59 8.60 13.80
N VAL A 80 -12.06 8.47 12.58
CA VAL A 80 -12.44 9.30 11.42
C VAL A 80 -13.05 8.45 10.30
N THR A 81 -12.33 7.43 9.82
CA THR A 81 -12.80 6.57 8.72
C THR A 81 -13.46 5.28 9.21
N GLY A 82 -13.39 4.98 10.51
CA GLY A 82 -13.90 3.72 11.06
C GLY A 82 -13.02 2.51 10.74
N GLU A 83 -11.89 2.70 10.06
CA GLU A 83 -11.01 1.62 9.65
C GLU A 83 -9.89 1.38 10.68
N SER A 84 -9.47 0.12 10.77
CA SER A 84 -8.32 -0.34 11.54
C SER A 84 -7.29 -0.98 10.60
N PRO A 85 -6.01 -1.11 11.01
CA PRO A 85 -5.02 -1.83 10.19
C PRO A 85 -5.46 -3.25 9.85
N GLN A 86 -6.16 -3.92 10.78
CA GLN A 86 -6.66 -5.28 10.62
C GLN A 86 -7.81 -5.34 9.61
N SER A 87 -8.75 -4.38 9.63
CA SER A 87 -9.85 -4.35 8.67
C SER A 87 -9.35 -4.07 7.26
N VAL A 88 -8.37 -3.17 7.09
CA VAL A 88 -7.73 -2.93 5.78
C VAL A 88 -7.01 -4.19 5.32
N ALA A 89 -6.22 -4.84 6.18
CA ALA A 89 -5.54 -6.09 5.83
C ALA A 89 -6.53 -7.20 5.41
N ALA A 90 -7.67 -7.30 6.09
CA ALA A 90 -8.71 -8.25 5.75
C ALA A 90 -9.38 -7.94 4.40
N ALA A 91 -9.65 -6.67 4.11
CA ALA A 91 -10.19 -6.26 2.81
C ALA A 91 -9.22 -6.58 1.66
N VAL A 92 -7.92 -6.34 1.86
CA VAL A 92 -6.87 -6.67 0.88
C VAL A 92 -6.74 -8.17 0.67
N ALA A 93 -6.77 -8.96 1.75
CA ALA A 93 -6.60 -10.41 1.67
C ALA A 93 -7.87 -11.18 1.23
N GLY A 94 -9.04 -10.55 1.28
CA GLY A 94 -10.32 -11.13 0.86
C GLY A 94 -10.83 -10.47 -0.42
N PRO A 95 -11.87 -9.63 -0.35
CA PRO A 95 -12.61 -9.15 -1.52
C PRO A 95 -11.72 -8.50 -2.60
N LEU A 96 -10.69 -7.74 -2.22
CA LEU A 96 -9.80 -7.13 -3.19
C LEU A 96 -8.89 -8.17 -3.87
N ALA A 97 -8.36 -9.15 -3.12
CA ALA A 97 -7.56 -10.24 -3.68
C ALA A 97 -8.37 -11.08 -4.68
N ASP A 98 -9.63 -11.39 -4.34
CA ASP A 98 -10.52 -12.21 -5.16
C ASP A 98 -10.75 -11.59 -6.55
N ILE A 99 -10.73 -10.26 -6.64
CA ILE A 99 -10.91 -9.53 -7.90
C ILE A 99 -9.60 -9.41 -8.68
N VAL A 100 -8.48 -9.07 -8.03
CA VAL A 100 -7.26 -8.69 -8.74
C VAL A 100 -6.35 -9.86 -9.12
N ILE A 101 -6.32 -10.95 -8.34
CA ILE A 101 -5.40 -12.07 -8.61
C ILE A 101 -5.72 -12.70 -9.97
N GLY A 102 -4.71 -12.83 -10.82
CA GLY A 102 -4.81 -13.37 -12.17
C GLY A 102 -5.26 -12.36 -13.23
N ARG A 103 -5.68 -11.15 -12.84
CA ARG A 103 -6.05 -10.07 -13.78
C ARG A 103 -4.82 -9.32 -14.28
N ASP A 104 -4.90 -8.81 -15.49
CA ASP A 104 -3.88 -7.90 -16.03
C ASP A 104 -3.89 -6.60 -15.23
N ALA A 105 -2.75 -6.22 -14.65
CA ALA A 105 -2.60 -4.98 -13.90
C ALA A 105 -2.86 -3.71 -14.76
N ASN A 106 -2.84 -3.81 -16.09
CA ASN A 106 -3.12 -2.71 -17.01
C ASN A 106 -4.56 -2.74 -17.56
N ASP A 107 -5.41 -3.65 -17.08
CA ASP A 107 -6.82 -3.69 -17.43
C ASP A 107 -7.50 -2.37 -17.00
N PRO A 108 -8.02 -1.55 -17.93
CA PRO A 108 -8.59 -0.25 -17.59
C PRO A 108 -9.88 -0.37 -16.75
N ASP A 109 -10.61 -1.48 -16.87
CA ASP A 109 -11.89 -1.69 -16.20
C ASP A 109 -11.73 -2.18 -14.76
N LEU A 110 -10.55 -2.73 -14.41
CA LEU A 110 -10.26 -3.29 -13.10
C LEU A 110 -10.49 -2.28 -11.97
N SER A 111 -10.15 -1.01 -12.21
CA SER A 111 -10.35 0.07 -11.23
C SER A 111 -11.83 0.32 -10.89
N ALA A 112 -12.72 0.22 -11.88
CA ALA A 112 -14.15 0.42 -11.69
C ALA A 112 -14.80 -0.78 -10.95
N GLU A 113 -14.33 -1.99 -11.24
CA GLU A 113 -14.77 -3.21 -10.58
C GLU A 113 -14.42 -3.19 -9.08
N LEU A 114 -13.20 -2.79 -8.74
CA LEU A 114 -12.75 -2.62 -7.35
C LEU A 114 -13.58 -1.59 -6.58
N ALA A 115 -14.08 -0.55 -7.25
CA ALA A 115 -14.88 0.49 -6.61
C ALA A 115 -16.30 0.04 -6.22
N THR A 116 -16.75 -1.13 -6.69
CA THR A 116 -18.12 -1.63 -6.51
C THR A 116 -18.23 -2.78 -5.50
N THR A 117 -17.12 -3.13 -4.84
CA THR A 117 -17.03 -4.28 -3.91
C THR A 117 -17.21 -3.88 -2.45
#